data_AF-A0A938CNE6-F1
#
_entry.id   AF-A0A938CNE6-F1
#
_cell.length_a   1.000
_cell.length_b   1.000
_cell.length_c   1.000
_cell.angle_alpha   90.00
_cell.angle_beta   90.00
_cell.angle_gamma   90.00
#
_symmetry.space_group_name_H-M   'P 1'
#
loop_
_entity.id
_entity.type
_entity.pdbx_description
1 polymer ?
#
loop_
_entity_poly.entity_id
_entity_poly.type
_entity_poly.pdbx_seq_one_letter_code
_entity_poly.pdbx_strand_id
1 'polypeptide(L)'
;MSHNWGWSKEISGCGLAGLISRAGRKVSGEVPIRAIANLHDRGNGLGGGFAGYGIYPHYPDHYALHTMYYSDSAQDLTEDLLRAYFNI
;
A
#
# COMPACT_ATOMS: atom_id res chain seq x y z
N MET A 1 30.76 20.86 6.21
CA MET A 1 30.41 19.49 6.64
C MET A 1 30.10 18.70 5.38
N SER A 2 30.95 17.73 5.05
CA SER A 2 30.92 16.96 3.81
C SER A 2 29.77 15.95 3.84
N HIS A 3 28.80 16.07 2.93
CA HIS A 3 27.78 15.05 2.72
C HIS A 3 28.42 13.84 2.04
N ASN A 4 28.50 12.74 2.79
CA ASN A 4 28.94 11.44 2.31
C ASN A 4 27.77 10.77 1.59
N TRP A 5 27.83 10.63 0.26
CA TRP A 5 26.84 9.91 -0.54
C TRP A 5 27.06 8.40 -0.45
N GLY A 6 26.97 7.87 0.78
CA GLY A 6 26.79 6.44 1.01
C GLY A 6 25.32 6.10 0.79
N TRP A 7 25.04 5.06 0.01
CA TRP A 7 23.70 4.52 -0.25
C TRP A 7 23.04 3.90 0.99
N SER A 8 22.87 4.66 2.07
CA SER A 8 22.07 4.27 3.22
C SER A 8 20.65 4.78 3.01
N LYS A 9 19.70 3.85 2.75
CA LYS A 9 18.26 4.16 2.84
C LYS A 9 18.01 4.83 4.19
N GLU A 10 17.41 6.02 4.19
CA GLU A 10 17.06 6.69 5.43
C GLU A 10 15.97 5.86 6.15
N ILE A 11 16.30 5.27 7.30
CA ILE A 11 15.37 4.41 8.08
C ILE A 11 14.55 5.26 9.07
N SER A 12 14.95 6.52 9.30
CA SER A 12 14.18 7.52 10.02
C SER A 12 13.10 8.14 9.13
N GLY A 13 12.03 8.64 9.75
CA GLY A 13 10.93 9.29 9.03
C GLY A 13 9.86 8.32 8.52
N CYS A 14 9.10 7.71 9.45
CA CYS A 14 7.92 6.90 9.15
C CYS A 14 6.71 7.30 10.00
N GLY A 15 5.51 7.12 9.46
CA GLY A 15 4.24 7.38 10.13
C GLY A 15 3.19 6.35 9.73
N LEU A 16 2.40 5.90 10.70
CA LEU A 16 1.30 4.97 10.48
C LEU A 16 0.09 5.39 11.31
N ALA A 17 -1.09 5.30 10.70
CA ALA A 17 -2.37 5.47 11.37
C ALA A 17 -3.27 4.28 11.00
N GLY A 18 -4.00 3.75 11.97
CA GLY A 18 -4.90 2.62 11.78
C GLY A 18 -6.21 2.86 12.51
N LEU A 19 -7.30 2.36 11.93
CA LEU A 19 -8.62 2.39 12.55
C LEU A 19 -9.40 1.13 12.17
N ILE A 20 -10.25 0.69 13.08
CA ILE A 20 -11.17 -0.42 12.85
C ILE A 20 -12.51 -0.13 13.53
N SER A 21 -13.60 -0.41 12.80
CA SER A 21 -14.95 -0.32 13.34
C SER A 21 -15.28 -1.59 14.11
N ARG A 22 -15.33 -1.50 15.44
CA ARG A 22 -15.71 -2.65 16.31
C ARG A 22 -17.14 -3.15 16.08
N ALA A 23 -17.99 -2.32 15.47
CA ALA A 23 -19.36 -2.67 15.11
C ALA A 23 -19.46 -3.34 13.72
N GLY A 24 -18.34 -3.62 13.04
CA GLY A 24 -18.33 -4.25 11.71
C GLY A 24 -18.81 -3.36 10.56
N ARG A 25 -19.15 -2.10 10.82
CA ARG A 25 -19.60 -1.15 9.79
C ARG A 25 -18.43 -0.59 8.99
N LYS A 26 -18.63 -0.39 7.68
CA LYS A 26 -17.68 0.32 6.82
C LYS A 26 -17.46 1.76 7.33
N VAL A 27 -16.21 2.19 7.28
CA VAL A 27 -15.80 3.58 7.58
C VAL A 27 -15.41 4.25 6.27
N SER A 28 -15.70 5.54 6.13
CA SER A 28 -15.29 6.32 4.95
C SER A 28 -13.76 6.35 4.83
N GLY A 29 -13.27 6.21 3.59
CA GLY A 29 -11.85 6.34 3.27
C GLY A 29 -11.28 7.74 3.54
N GLU A 30 -12.13 8.74 3.70
CA GLU A 30 -11.71 10.10 4.09
C GLU A 30 -11.00 10.12 5.46
N VAL A 31 -11.41 9.24 6.38
CA VAL A 31 -10.84 9.20 7.73
C VAL A 31 -9.35 8.83 7.71
N PRO A 32 -8.91 7.71 7.11
CA PRO A 32 -7.49 7.40 7.02
C PRO A 32 -6.71 8.40 6.15
N ILE A 33 -7.31 8.99 5.10
CA ILE A 33 -6.67 10.03 4.28
C ILE A 33 -6.31 11.25 5.14
N ARG A 34 -7.26 11.75 5.93
CA ARG A 34 -7.00 12.87 6.84
C ARG A 34 -6.02 12.50 7.94
N ALA A 35 -6.07 11.28 8.45
CA ALA A 35 -5.13 10.82 9.47
C ALA A 35 -3.69 10.83 8.96
N ILE A 36 -3.43 10.29 7.76
CA ILE A 36 -2.07 10.22 7.22
C ILE A 36 -1.53 11.61 6.82
N ALA A 37 -2.38 12.55 6.43
CA ALA A 37 -1.97 13.93 6.14
C ALA A 37 -1.30 14.62 7.34
N ASN A 38 -1.71 14.29 8.58
CA ASN A 38 -1.06 14.82 9.79
C ASN A 38 0.35 14.23 10.04
N LEU A 39 0.76 13.23 9.27
CA LEU A 39 2.07 12.57 9.37
C LEU A 39 3.05 13.06 8.30
N HIS A 40 2.71 14.12 7.55
CA HIS A 40 3.52 14.64 6.44
C HIS A 40 4.96 14.94 6.83
N ASP A 41 5.17 15.67 7.93
CA ASP A 41 6.50 16.04 8.42
C ASP A 41 7.33 14.85 8.92
N ARG A 42 6.68 13.70 9.11
CA ARG A 42 7.36 12.44 9.46
C ARG A 42 7.78 11.65 8.24
N GLY A 43 7.44 12.05 7.01
CA GLY A 43 7.76 11.31 5.80
C GLY A 43 9.14 11.67 5.25
N ASN A 44 9.88 10.66 4.76
CA ASN A 44 11.16 10.83 4.08
C ASN A 44 11.08 10.66 2.55
N GLY A 45 9.85 10.59 2.00
CA GLY A 45 9.62 10.50 0.55
C GLY A 45 9.82 9.12 -0.08
N LEU A 46 10.10 8.07 0.70
CA LEU A 46 10.29 6.70 0.18
C LEU A 46 8.98 5.99 -0.24
N GLY A 47 7.83 6.60 0.05
CA GLY A 47 6.52 6.09 -0.35
C GLY A 47 5.49 6.10 0.78
N GLY A 48 4.24 5.88 0.41
CA GLY A 48 3.11 5.77 1.34
C GLY A 48 1.94 5.06 0.67
N GLY A 49 1.02 4.51 1.46
CA GLY A 49 -0.12 3.77 0.94
C GLY A 49 -1.16 3.47 2.00
N PHE A 50 -2.27 2.90 1.57
CA PHE A 50 -3.37 2.47 2.44
C PHE A 50 -3.58 0.98 2.31
N ALA A 51 -3.85 0.33 3.44
CA ALA A 51 -4.42 -1.01 3.49
C ALA A 51 -5.84 -0.90 4.05
N GLY A 52 -6.80 -1.58 3.42
CA GLY A 52 -8.20 -1.49 3.78
C GLY A 52 -8.91 -2.83 3.66
N TYR A 53 -9.82 -3.10 4.61
CA TYR A 53 -10.70 -4.27 4.58
C TYR A 53 -12.08 -3.88 4.05
N GLY A 54 -12.70 -4.77 3.26
CA GLY A 54 -14.06 -4.57 2.74
C GLY A 54 -14.15 -3.50 1.64
N ILE A 55 -13.03 -3.19 0.96
CA ILE A 55 -12.97 -2.19 -0.11
C ILE A 55 -13.52 -2.69 -1.46
N TYR A 56 -13.73 -4.01 -1.61
CA TYR A 56 -14.31 -4.64 -2.80
C TYR A 56 -15.66 -5.33 -2.48
N PRO A 57 -16.72 -4.57 -2.12
CA PRO A 57 -17.98 -5.16 -1.66
C PRO A 57 -18.73 -5.97 -2.72
N HIS A 58 -18.42 -5.76 -4.01
CA HIS A 58 -19.02 -6.48 -5.13
C HIS A 58 -18.34 -7.82 -5.42
N TYR A 59 -17.22 -8.12 -4.75
CA TYR A 59 -16.44 -9.34 -4.95
C TYR A 59 -16.18 -10.06 -3.61
N PRO A 60 -17.23 -10.38 -2.81
CA PRO A 60 -17.06 -10.90 -1.45
C PRO A 60 -16.43 -12.31 -1.42
N ASP A 61 -16.63 -13.10 -2.47
CA ASP A 61 -16.15 -14.49 -2.57
C ASP A 61 -14.88 -14.62 -3.42
N HIS A 62 -14.23 -13.50 -3.75
CA HIS A 62 -13.02 -13.49 -4.58
C HIS A 62 -11.79 -13.10 -3.75
N TYR A 63 -10.63 -13.54 -4.22
CA TYR A 63 -9.35 -13.06 -3.74
C TYR A 63 -8.97 -11.76 -4.46
N ALA A 64 -8.35 -10.83 -3.72
CA ALA A 64 -7.70 -9.66 -4.29
C ALA A 64 -6.18 -9.86 -4.22
N LEU A 65 -5.50 -9.68 -5.35
CA LEU A 65 -4.04 -9.71 -5.45
C LEU A 65 -3.54 -8.29 -5.61
N HIS A 66 -2.74 -7.81 -4.66
CA HIS A 66 -1.99 -6.55 -4.76
C HIS A 66 -0.52 -6.89 -4.98
N THR A 67 -0.11 -7.00 -6.24
CA THR A 67 1.26 -7.33 -6.64
C THR A 67 2.10 -6.07 -6.87
N MET A 68 3.37 -6.14 -6.48
CA MET A 68 4.38 -5.12 -6.78
C MET A 68 5.49 -5.77 -7.59
N TYR A 69 5.92 -5.09 -8.65
CA TYR A 69 6.93 -5.59 -9.58
C TYR A 69 8.21 -4.76 -9.47
N TYR A 70 9.36 -5.42 -9.59
CA TYR A 70 10.68 -4.78 -9.58
C TYR A 70 11.17 -4.38 -10.98
N SER A 71 10.59 -4.95 -12.02
CA SER A 71 10.90 -4.66 -13.43
C SER A 71 9.69 -4.99 -14.31
N ASP A 72 9.65 -4.39 -15.50
CA ASP A 72 8.63 -4.66 -16.51
C ASP A 72 8.62 -6.15 -16.91
N SER A 73 9.79 -6.77 -17.05
CA SER A 73 9.90 -8.21 -17.34
C SER A 73 9.31 -9.10 -16.23
N ALA A 74 9.43 -8.69 -14.96
CA ALA A 74 8.84 -9.42 -13.85
C ALA A 74 7.31 -9.26 -13.82
N GLN A 75 6.82 -8.09 -14.22
CA GLN A 75 5.39 -7.85 -14.42
C GLN A 75 4.84 -8.76 -15.51
N ASP A 76 5.42 -8.74 -16.71
CA ASP A 76 4.94 -9.52 -17.86
C ASP A 76 4.83 -11.02 -17.53
N LEU A 77 5.91 -11.60 -16.99
CA LEU A 77 5.94 -13.01 -16.62
C LEU A 77 4.92 -13.37 -15.51
N THR A 78 4.72 -12.46 -14.55
CA THR A 78 3.74 -12.69 -13.48
C THR A 78 2.32 -12.60 -14.01
N GLU A 79 2.01 -11.61 -14.85
CA GLU A 79 0.68 -11.42 -15.45
C GLU A 79 0.32 -12.60 -16.37
N ASP A 80 1.26 -13.12 -17.16
CA ASP A 80 1.05 -14.33 -17.97
C ASP A 80 0.68 -15.54 -17.11
N LEU A 81 1.37 -15.72 -15.97
CA LEU A 81 1.06 -16.78 -15.02
C LEU A 81 -0.31 -16.58 -14.38
N LEU A 82 -0.63 -15.35 -13.95
CA LEU A 82 -1.91 -15.06 -13.34
C LEU A 82 -3.07 -15.34 -14.31
N ARG A 83 -2.93 -14.98 -15.59
CA ARG A 83 -3.93 -15.27 -16.64
C ARG A 83 -4.06 -16.76 -16.96
N ALA A 84 -2.99 -17.53 -16.82
CA ALA A 84 -3.02 -18.97 -17.07
C ALA A 84 -3.74 -19.76 -15.98
N TYR A 85 -3.67 -19.31 -14.72
CA TYR A 85 -4.17 -20.06 -13.56
C TYR A 85 -5.38 -19.44 -12.85
N PHE A 86 -5.66 -18.16 -13.07
CA PHE A 86 -6.77 -17.44 -12.46
C PHE A 86 -7.70 -16.86 -13.52
N ASN A 87 -8.96 -16.67 -13.15
CA ASN A 87 -9.94 -15.98 -13.98
C ASN A 87 -9.86 -14.47 -13.72
N ILE A 88 -9.00 -13.77 -14.46
CA ILE A 88 -8.70 -12.33 -14.32
C ILE A 88 -8.70 -11.58 -15.66
#